data_AF-A0A1I8JN62-F1
#
_entry.id   AF-A0A1I8JN62-F1
#
_cell.length_a   1.000
_cell.length_b   1.000
_cell.length_c   1.000
_cell.angle_alpha   90.00
_cell.angle_beta   90.00
_cell.angle_gamma   90.00
#
_symmetry.space_group_name_H-M   'P 1'
#
loop_
_entity.id
_entity.type
_entity.pdbx_description
1 polymer ?
#
loop_
_entity_poly.entity_id
_entity_poly.type
_entity_poly.pdbx_seq_one_letter_code
_entity_poly.pdbx_strand_id
1 'polypeptide(L)'
;MSQADKERLAGKAILAKVERTLGVGMPDPDSIRFAFLSGRDRINPARYPRLTLLRQSIGGAVLGLEAIGLANRTPPATCTTPLISTDMIEVVNANSVAVNNPTTNSPFKRLAKLVYYRLFALLYGWFGRRWNLVMTNSSWTTGHIASLWGCQLPRLLYPPVYVKEFAHLGPDSLAGRLPIVLSVAQFRPEKDHPLQLRAFAKFLQLAPKEVADKASLVLIGGCRNDEDSARVDRLRCLAEELSIEDRVRFQVNAPHSELRTWLEKARIGLHSMRDEHFGIGIVDMMAAGLTVIAHNSGGPKMDIVTDPQLGFLAATEDEYAQALVDAFSLDDKQLRRRFEAVRRHIEKFAEEKNFMPGFCQLTKPLIDYRGGEH
;
A
#
# COMPACT_ATOMS: atom_id res chain seq x y z
N MET A 1 18.85 25.87 -23.54
CA MET A 1 18.40 25.62 -22.15
C MET A 1 19.58 25.14 -21.34
N SER A 2 19.85 25.81 -20.23
CA SER A 2 20.83 25.38 -19.24
C SER A 2 20.40 24.07 -18.55
N GLN A 3 21.32 23.41 -17.84
CA GLN A 3 20.98 22.25 -17.02
C GLN A 3 19.93 22.59 -15.96
N ALA A 4 20.03 23.76 -15.34
CA ALA A 4 19.06 24.26 -14.37
C ALA A 4 17.65 24.44 -14.98
N ASP A 5 17.54 24.89 -16.24
CA ASP A 5 16.25 25.02 -16.91
C ASP A 5 15.58 23.66 -17.16
N LYS A 6 16.38 22.64 -17.52
CA LYS A 6 15.88 21.27 -17.72
C LYS A 6 15.38 20.67 -16.41
N GLU A 7 16.12 20.85 -15.33
CA GLU A 7 15.75 20.35 -13.99
C GLU A 7 14.49 21.04 -13.46
N ARG A 8 14.36 22.36 -13.65
CA ARG A 8 13.16 23.12 -13.29
C ARG A 8 11.94 22.65 -14.07
N LEU A 9 12.07 22.43 -15.38
CA LEU A 9 10.97 21.94 -16.21
C LEU A 9 10.53 20.52 -15.80
N ALA A 10 11.50 19.63 -15.55
CA ALA A 10 11.23 18.29 -15.04
C ALA A 10 10.55 18.32 -13.67
N GLY A 11 10.98 19.22 -12.78
CA GLY A 11 10.35 19.45 -11.48
C GLY A 11 8.88 19.84 -11.61
N LYS A 12 8.56 20.83 -12.46
CA LYS A 12 7.18 21.24 -12.73
C LYS A 12 6.32 20.09 -13.24
N ALA A 13 6.86 19.26 -14.14
CA ALA A 13 6.15 18.08 -14.64
C ALA A 13 5.88 17.04 -13.54
N ILE A 14 6.81 16.86 -12.59
CA ILE A 14 6.60 15.98 -11.42
C ILE A 14 5.45 16.51 -10.55
N LEU A 15 5.42 17.80 -10.23
CA LEU A 15 4.36 18.40 -9.40
C LEU A 15 3.00 18.28 -10.06
N ALA A 16 2.89 18.61 -11.35
CA ALA A 16 1.65 18.45 -12.10
C ALA A 16 1.17 16.99 -12.14
N LYS A 17 2.10 16.03 -12.26
CA LYS A 17 1.77 14.60 -12.18
C LYS A 17 1.25 14.22 -10.79
N VAL A 18 1.86 14.72 -9.72
CA VAL A 18 1.42 14.46 -8.34
C VAL A 18 0.02 15.00 -8.12
N GLU A 19 -0.24 16.25 -8.47
CA GLU A 19 -1.57 16.89 -8.35
C GLU A 19 -2.63 16.11 -9.14
N ARG A 20 -2.35 15.73 -10.38
CA ARG A 20 -3.27 14.92 -11.21
C ARG A 20 -3.56 13.54 -10.60
N THR A 21 -2.56 12.92 -9.99
CA THR A 21 -2.64 11.52 -9.51
C THR A 21 -3.27 11.44 -8.12
N LEU A 22 -2.93 12.38 -7.23
CA LEU A 22 -3.30 12.36 -5.82
C LEU A 22 -4.37 13.39 -5.46
N GLY A 23 -4.71 14.33 -6.36
CA GLY A 23 -5.70 15.36 -6.10
C GLY A 23 -5.29 16.38 -5.04
N VAL A 24 -4.00 16.45 -4.68
CA VAL A 24 -3.48 17.36 -3.66
C VAL A 24 -2.93 18.64 -4.28
N GLY A 25 -3.22 19.78 -3.65
CA GLY A 25 -2.63 21.07 -4.02
C GLY A 25 -1.13 21.07 -3.73
N MET A 26 -0.32 21.34 -4.74
CA MET A 26 1.14 21.42 -4.58
C MET A 26 1.57 22.84 -4.21
N PRO A 27 2.60 22.99 -3.35
CA PRO A 27 3.18 24.31 -3.10
C PRO A 27 3.79 24.89 -4.38
N ASP A 28 4.06 26.20 -4.36
CA ASP A 28 4.65 26.91 -5.50
C ASP A 28 5.87 26.13 -6.03
N PRO A 29 5.88 25.71 -7.31
CA PRO A 29 7.01 25.00 -7.90
C PRO A 29 8.36 25.69 -7.71
N ASP A 30 8.37 27.03 -7.64
CA ASP A 30 9.60 27.79 -7.48
C ASP A 30 10.10 27.81 -6.01
N SER A 31 9.28 27.35 -5.06
CA SER A 31 9.69 27.07 -3.66
C SER A 31 10.38 25.72 -3.48
N ILE A 32 10.37 24.85 -4.49
CA ILE A 32 10.89 23.48 -4.42
C ILE A 32 12.14 23.33 -5.29
N ARG A 33 13.26 22.98 -4.66
CA ARG A 33 14.49 22.60 -5.38
C ARG A 33 14.52 21.10 -5.66
N PHE A 34 14.52 20.75 -6.94
CA PHE A 34 14.69 19.36 -7.36
C PHE A 34 16.19 19.03 -7.47
N ALA A 35 16.63 18.00 -6.76
CA ALA A 35 17.96 17.42 -6.89
C ALA A 35 17.85 16.04 -7.53
N PHE A 36 18.39 15.89 -8.74
CA PHE A 36 18.35 14.63 -9.49
C PHE A 36 19.58 13.79 -9.18
N LEU A 37 19.35 12.57 -8.71
CA LEU A 37 20.43 11.63 -8.38
C LEU A 37 20.85 10.85 -9.64
N SER A 38 22.13 10.91 -9.96
CA SER A 38 22.75 10.17 -11.07
C SER A 38 22.85 8.66 -10.80
N GLY A 39 22.94 8.26 -9.53
CA GLY A 39 23.14 6.87 -9.13
C GLY A 39 21.91 5.97 -9.09
N ARG A 40 20.73 6.40 -9.58
CA ARG A 40 19.43 5.77 -9.28
C ARG A 40 19.35 4.29 -9.70
N ASP A 41 20.08 3.89 -10.73
CA ASP A 41 20.13 2.49 -11.19
C ASP A 41 20.78 1.54 -10.17
N ARG A 42 21.49 2.06 -9.16
CA ARG A 42 22.11 1.25 -8.10
C ARG A 42 21.11 0.65 -7.12
N ILE A 43 19.87 1.11 -7.10
CA ILE A 43 18.78 0.51 -6.29
C ILE A 43 17.82 -0.32 -7.13
N ASN A 44 18.03 -0.43 -8.45
CA ASN A 44 17.18 -1.26 -9.30
C ASN A 44 17.41 -2.76 -8.97
N PRO A 45 16.39 -3.52 -8.54
CA PRO A 45 16.54 -4.94 -8.21
C PRO A 45 17.01 -5.77 -9.40
N ALA A 46 16.65 -5.40 -10.63
CA ALA A 46 17.02 -6.12 -11.85
C ALA A 46 18.56 -6.18 -12.06
N ARG A 47 19.31 -5.25 -11.46
CA ARG A 47 20.78 -5.24 -11.49
C ARG A 47 21.39 -6.35 -10.64
N TYR A 48 20.63 -6.92 -9.71
CA TYR A 48 21.13 -7.84 -8.69
C TYR A 48 20.33 -9.16 -8.71
N PRO A 49 20.65 -10.09 -9.62
CA PRO A 49 19.98 -11.39 -9.68
C PRO A 49 20.26 -12.29 -8.47
N ARG A 50 21.26 -11.94 -7.65
CA ARG A 50 21.62 -12.63 -6.39
C ARG A 50 21.96 -11.60 -5.33
N LEU A 51 21.67 -11.94 -4.07
CA LEU A 51 21.93 -11.09 -2.89
C LEU A 51 21.31 -9.69 -3.04
N THR A 52 20.12 -9.63 -3.62
CA THR A 52 19.43 -8.39 -4.02
C THR A 52 19.29 -7.43 -2.85
N LEU A 53 18.85 -7.90 -1.67
CA LEU A 53 18.67 -7.05 -0.49
C LEU A 53 19.98 -6.37 -0.09
N LEU A 54 21.07 -7.13 0.00
CA LEU A 54 22.38 -6.61 0.43
C LEU A 54 22.92 -5.59 -0.58
N ARG A 55 22.85 -5.92 -1.87
CA ARG A 55 23.38 -5.06 -2.93
C ARG A 55 22.55 -3.79 -3.12
N GLN A 56 21.22 -3.87 -2.99
CA GLN A 56 20.36 -2.68 -2.96
C GLN A 56 20.62 -1.82 -1.73
N SER A 57 20.86 -2.41 -0.55
CA SER A 57 21.24 -1.63 0.65
C SER A 57 22.53 -0.85 0.45
N ILE A 58 23.56 -1.47 -0.16
CA ILE A 58 24.82 -0.78 -0.51
C ILE A 58 24.55 0.33 -1.54
N GLY A 59 23.79 0.04 -2.60
CA GLY A 59 23.42 1.03 -3.60
C GLY A 59 22.65 2.21 -3.00
N GLY A 60 21.76 1.95 -2.05
CA GLY A 60 21.02 2.97 -1.30
C GLY A 60 21.92 3.84 -0.43
N ALA A 61 22.93 3.25 0.24
CA ALA A 61 23.91 4.02 1.00
C ALA A 61 24.72 4.99 0.12
N VAL A 62 25.16 4.53 -1.06
CA VAL A 62 25.87 5.37 -2.04
C VAL A 62 24.98 6.51 -2.53
N LEU A 63 23.70 6.22 -2.84
CA LEU A 63 22.71 7.23 -3.23
C LEU A 63 22.42 8.23 -2.11
N GLY A 64 22.42 7.78 -0.86
CA GLY A 64 22.27 8.65 0.31
C GLY A 64 23.42 9.65 0.41
N LEU A 65 24.67 9.20 0.22
CA LEU A 65 25.84 10.08 0.21
C LEU A 65 25.80 11.09 -0.95
N GLU A 66 25.37 10.65 -2.13
CA GLU A 66 25.14 11.55 -3.28
C GLU A 66 24.10 12.63 -2.94
N ALA A 67 22.98 12.25 -2.34
CA ALA A 67 21.93 13.18 -1.95
C ALA A 67 22.42 14.20 -0.90
N ILE A 68 23.19 13.76 0.10
CA ILE A 68 23.79 14.65 1.11
C ILE A 68 24.75 15.65 0.47
N GLY A 69 25.57 15.20 -0.48
CA GLY A 69 26.48 16.05 -1.24
C GLY A 69 25.76 17.13 -2.05
N LEU A 70 24.60 16.80 -2.63
CA LEU A 70 23.78 17.77 -3.38
C LEU A 70 23.01 18.74 -2.46
N ALA A 71 22.54 18.26 -1.31
CA ALA A 71 21.78 19.04 -0.35
C ALA A 71 22.66 19.95 0.52
N ASN A 72 23.98 19.71 0.59
CA ASN A 72 24.92 20.32 1.53
C ASN A 72 24.43 20.29 2.99
N ARG A 73 23.55 19.33 3.31
CA ARG A 73 22.90 19.18 4.62
C ARG A 73 22.57 17.72 4.85
N THR A 74 22.83 17.26 6.06
CA THR A 74 22.35 15.95 6.52
C THR A 74 20.86 16.04 6.82
N PRO A 75 20.00 15.19 6.24
CA PRO A 75 18.58 15.21 6.54
C PRO A 75 18.36 14.92 8.04
N PRO A 76 17.45 15.64 8.71
CA PRO A 76 17.17 15.43 10.14
C PRO A 76 16.45 14.10 10.42
N ALA A 77 15.82 13.51 9.40
CA ALA A 77 15.11 12.23 9.50
C ALA A 77 15.11 11.50 8.15
N THR A 78 14.98 10.17 8.19
CA THR A 78 14.73 9.34 6.99
C THR A 78 13.55 8.41 7.25
N CYS A 79 12.73 8.17 6.23
CA CYS A 79 11.61 7.23 6.28
C CYS A 79 11.93 6.07 5.34
N THR A 80 11.82 4.83 5.82
CA THR A 80 12.07 3.63 5.01
C THR A 80 11.03 2.57 5.31
N THR A 81 10.61 1.83 4.28
CA THR A 81 9.88 0.58 4.46
C THR A 81 10.83 -0.51 4.96
N PRO A 82 10.35 -1.50 5.73
CA PRO A 82 11.19 -2.63 6.14
C PRO A 82 11.80 -3.31 4.92
N LEU A 83 13.12 -3.52 4.94
CA LEU A 83 13.87 -4.18 3.86
C LEU A 83 13.72 -5.71 3.92
N ILE A 84 13.41 -6.23 5.10
CA ILE A 84 13.15 -7.64 5.38
C ILE A 84 12.12 -7.72 6.52
N SER A 85 11.24 -8.72 6.48
CA SER A 85 10.27 -9.03 7.55
C SER A 85 10.51 -10.44 8.11
N THR A 86 9.92 -10.77 9.26
CA THR A 86 10.00 -12.16 9.77
C THR A 86 9.24 -13.11 8.84
N ASP A 87 8.16 -12.67 8.21
CA ASP A 87 7.40 -13.47 7.23
C ASP A 87 8.27 -13.89 6.03
N MET A 88 9.16 -13.02 5.55
CA MET A 88 10.10 -13.38 4.50
C MET A 88 11.07 -14.50 4.93
N ILE A 89 11.45 -14.56 6.21
CA ILE A 89 12.28 -15.63 6.77
C ILE A 89 11.48 -16.91 6.90
N GLU A 90 10.24 -16.81 7.39
CA GLU A 90 9.32 -17.94 7.54
C GLU A 90 8.96 -18.59 6.21
N VAL A 91 8.70 -17.80 5.17
CA VAL A 91 8.46 -18.30 3.80
C VAL A 91 9.64 -19.14 3.29
N VAL A 92 10.88 -18.72 3.55
CA VAL A 92 12.07 -19.49 3.16
C VAL A 92 12.23 -20.75 4.02
N ASN A 93 11.93 -20.64 5.31
CA ASN A 93 11.99 -21.75 6.26
C ASN A 93 10.96 -22.85 5.93
N ALA A 94 9.73 -22.45 5.62
CA ALA A 94 8.61 -23.30 5.24
C ALA A 94 8.67 -23.77 3.76
N ASN A 95 9.61 -23.24 2.97
CA ASN A 95 9.70 -23.47 1.52
C ASN A 95 8.38 -23.19 0.79
N SER A 96 7.71 -22.11 1.17
CA SER A 96 6.45 -21.68 0.55
C SER A 96 6.70 -20.74 -0.63
N VAL A 97 5.78 -20.72 -1.59
CA VAL A 97 5.81 -19.79 -2.72
C VAL A 97 5.42 -18.39 -2.23
N ALA A 98 6.20 -17.37 -2.60
CA ALA A 98 5.83 -15.97 -2.44
C ALA A 98 6.38 -15.15 -3.61
N VAL A 99 5.88 -13.92 -3.81
CA VAL A 99 6.31 -13.03 -4.91
C VAL A 99 7.83 -12.89 -4.99
N ASN A 100 8.51 -12.80 -3.84
CA ASN A 100 9.96 -12.65 -3.74
C ASN A 100 10.70 -13.98 -3.45
N ASN A 101 10.01 -15.13 -3.50
CA ASN A 101 10.58 -16.43 -3.20
C ASN A 101 10.01 -17.54 -4.11
N PRO A 102 10.67 -17.85 -5.23
CA PRO A 102 10.41 -19.10 -5.93
C PRO A 102 10.89 -20.26 -5.05
N THR A 103 10.10 -21.34 -4.96
CA THR A 103 10.45 -22.54 -4.19
C THR A 103 11.69 -23.22 -4.78
N THR A 104 12.49 -23.87 -3.93
CA THR A 104 13.67 -24.59 -4.39
C THR A 104 13.66 -26.03 -3.92
N ASN A 105 13.89 -26.95 -4.86
CA ASN A 105 14.03 -28.38 -4.55
C ASN A 105 15.42 -28.71 -3.97
N SER A 106 16.35 -27.75 -3.94
CA SER A 106 17.71 -27.96 -3.42
C SER A 106 17.80 -27.57 -1.94
N PRO A 107 18.05 -28.53 -1.03
CA PRO A 107 18.16 -28.24 0.40
C PRO A 107 19.33 -27.32 0.72
N PHE A 108 20.44 -27.44 -0.02
CA PHE A 108 21.60 -26.56 0.13
C PHE A 108 21.28 -25.10 -0.25
N LYS A 109 20.61 -24.86 -1.38
CA LYS A 109 20.21 -23.51 -1.79
C LYS A 109 19.23 -22.89 -0.79
N ARG A 110 18.32 -23.69 -0.24
CA ARG A 110 17.39 -23.26 0.82
C ARG A 110 18.17 -22.86 2.08
N LEU A 111 19.09 -23.70 2.54
CA LEU A 111 19.92 -23.42 3.71
C LEU A 111 20.77 -22.16 3.51
N ALA A 112 21.44 -22.02 2.37
CA ALA A 112 22.24 -20.85 2.04
C ALA A 112 21.40 -19.56 2.03
N LYS A 113 20.18 -19.61 1.47
CA LYS A 113 19.25 -18.47 1.49
C LYS A 113 18.79 -18.13 2.90
N LEU A 114 18.50 -19.14 3.73
CA LEU A 114 18.11 -18.94 5.14
C LEU A 114 19.25 -18.31 5.95
N VAL A 115 20.48 -18.80 5.80
CA VAL A 115 21.67 -18.21 6.43
C VAL A 115 21.85 -16.76 5.96
N TYR A 116 21.73 -16.51 4.66
CA TYR A 116 21.80 -15.15 4.12
C TYR A 116 20.76 -14.22 4.75
N TYR A 117 19.50 -14.65 4.83
CA TYR A 117 18.41 -13.83 5.38
C TYR A 117 18.61 -13.57 6.89
N ARG A 118 19.06 -14.56 7.65
CA ARG A 118 19.37 -14.41 9.08
C ARG A 118 20.54 -13.46 9.32
N LEU A 119 21.64 -13.61 8.56
CA LEU A 119 22.79 -12.70 8.66
C LEU A 119 22.39 -11.27 8.26
N PHE A 120 21.59 -11.11 7.21
CA PHE A 120 21.08 -9.81 6.80
C PHE A 120 20.15 -9.20 7.86
N ALA A 121 19.26 -9.99 8.47
CA ALA A 121 18.39 -9.55 9.55
C ALA A 121 19.18 -9.07 10.79
N LEU A 122 20.24 -9.80 11.17
CA LEU A 122 21.14 -9.39 12.25
C LEU A 122 21.83 -8.06 11.94
N LEU A 123 22.35 -7.91 10.71
CA LEU A 123 22.98 -6.67 10.26
C LEU A 123 21.97 -5.51 10.26
N TYR A 124 20.77 -5.76 9.72
CA TYR A 124 19.67 -4.82 9.66
C TYR A 124 19.26 -4.35 11.06
N GLY A 125 19.14 -5.27 12.03
CA GLY A 125 18.87 -4.94 13.43
C GLY A 125 19.99 -4.15 14.10
N TRP A 126 21.25 -4.50 13.83
CA TRP A 126 22.40 -3.77 14.37
C TRP A 126 22.45 -2.31 13.89
N PHE A 127 22.19 -2.06 12.61
CA PHE A 127 22.08 -0.69 12.08
C PHE A 127 20.79 0.00 12.58
N GLY A 128 19.67 -0.70 12.61
CA GLY A 128 18.37 -0.18 13.04
C GLY A 128 18.37 0.36 14.47
N ARG A 129 19.06 -0.31 15.39
CA ARG A 129 19.21 0.11 16.80
C ARG A 129 19.95 1.43 17.01
N ARG A 130 20.65 1.95 16.00
CA ARG A 130 21.45 3.18 16.12
C ARG A 130 20.66 4.47 15.88
N TRP A 131 19.43 4.36 15.38
CA TRP A 131 18.60 5.52 15.12
C TRP A 131 18.01 6.07 16.41
N ASN A 132 17.98 7.39 16.57
CA ASN A 132 17.39 8.05 17.74
C ASN A 132 15.86 7.94 17.77
N LEU A 133 15.22 7.88 16.61
CA LEU A 133 13.79 7.75 16.43
C LEU A 133 13.51 6.89 15.19
N VAL A 134 12.64 5.91 15.35
CA VAL A 134 12.12 5.10 14.25
C VAL A 134 10.61 5.10 14.34
N MET A 135 9.95 5.47 13.25
CA MET A 135 8.50 5.48 13.14
C MET A 135 8.05 4.38 12.19
N THR A 136 6.93 3.75 12.52
CA THR A 136 6.36 2.63 11.74
C THR A 136 4.90 2.90 11.48
N ASN A 137 4.42 2.51 10.31
CA ASN A 137 3.11 2.90 9.79
C ASN A 137 1.95 1.97 10.23
N SER A 138 2.25 0.88 10.93
CA SER A 138 1.25 -0.11 11.33
C SER A 138 1.74 -0.96 12.50
N SER A 139 0.81 -1.56 13.24
CA SER A 139 1.15 -2.47 14.34
C SER A 139 1.89 -3.69 13.82
N TRP A 140 1.53 -4.17 12.62
CA TRP A 140 2.24 -5.25 11.94
C TRP A 140 3.70 -4.89 11.68
N THR A 141 3.98 -3.72 11.09
CA THR A 141 5.35 -3.27 10.82
C THR A 141 6.13 -3.05 12.12
N THR A 142 5.47 -2.48 13.15
CA THR A 142 6.06 -2.29 14.49
C THR A 142 6.54 -3.62 15.06
N GLY A 143 5.69 -4.64 15.04
CA GLY A 143 6.00 -5.97 15.55
C GLY A 143 7.16 -6.64 14.82
N HIS A 144 7.17 -6.57 13.48
CA HIS A 144 8.27 -7.10 12.65
C HIS A 144 9.60 -6.44 12.97
N ILE A 145 9.64 -5.10 13.00
CA ILE A 145 10.88 -4.38 13.27
C ILE A 145 11.34 -4.62 14.70
N ALA A 146 10.44 -4.58 15.69
CA ALA A 146 10.78 -4.84 17.08
C ALA A 146 11.34 -6.26 17.29
N SER A 147 10.78 -7.25 16.59
CA SER A 147 11.26 -8.64 16.61
C SER A 147 12.64 -8.78 15.96
N LEU A 148 12.80 -8.32 14.71
CA LEU A 148 14.06 -8.39 13.97
C LEU A 148 15.19 -7.64 14.68
N TRP A 149 14.87 -6.49 15.26
CA TRP A 149 15.83 -5.65 15.96
C TRP A 149 15.93 -6.00 17.42
N GLY A 150 15.14 -6.90 17.99
CA GLY A 150 15.15 -7.23 19.42
C GLY A 150 15.13 -6.01 20.36
N CYS A 151 14.39 -4.95 20.00
CA CYS A 151 14.23 -3.75 20.82
C CYS A 151 12.88 -3.07 20.57
N GLN A 152 12.38 -2.31 21.55
CA GLN A 152 11.11 -1.56 21.48
C GLN A 152 11.32 -0.11 21.00
N LEU A 153 12.34 0.11 20.17
CA LEU A 153 12.64 1.42 19.59
C LEU A 153 11.57 1.93 18.62
N PRO A 154 10.98 1.10 17.72
CA PRO A 154 9.99 1.58 16.76
C PRO A 154 8.75 2.13 17.45
N ARG A 155 8.36 3.35 17.08
CA ARG A 155 7.13 4.00 17.52
C ARG A 155 6.08 3.88 16.44
N LEU A 156 4.88 3.46 16.82
CA LEU A 156 3.75 3.40 15.91
C LEU A 156 3.27 4.82 15.60
N LEU A 157 3.23 5.16 14.31
CA LEU A 157 2.64 6.38 13.77
C LEU A 157 1.95 6.01 12.46
N TYR A 158 0.64 5.84 12.49
CA TYR A 158 -0.15 5.53 11.31
C TYR A 158 0.05 6.57 10.21
N PRO A 159 0.03 6.20 8.92
CA PRO A 159 0.23 7.15 7.84
C PRO A 159 -0.91 8.17 7.79
N PRO A 160 -0.67 9.35 7.21
CA PRO A 160 -1.73 10.34 7.02
C PRO A 160 -2.76 9.79 6.03
N VAL A 161 -4.03 9.78 6.43
CA VAL A 161 -5.16 9.47 5.56
C VAL A 161 -6.09 10.68 5.48
N TYR A 162 -6.45 11.07 4.26
CA TYR A 162 -7.30 12.23 3.96
C TYR A 162 -8.80 11.92 4.13
N VAL A 163 -9.20 11.44 5.31
CA VAL A 163 -10.59 11.04 5.61
C VAL A 163 -11.60 12.18 5.46
N LYS A 164 -11.14 13.44 5.51
CA LYS A 164 -11.99 14.63 5.36
C LYS A 164 -12.59 14.78 3.97
N GLU A 165 -11.96 14.23 2.94
CA GLU A 165 -12.46 14.31 1.57
C GLU A 165 -13.90 13.79 1.47
N PHE A 166 -14.20 12.73 2.24
CA PHE A 166 -15.50 12.08 2.27
C PHE A 166 -16.36 12.46 3.49
N ALA A 167 -16.00 13.50 4.24
CA ALA A 167 -16.73 13.90 5.45
C ALA A 167 -18.18 14.31 5.18
N HIS A 168 -18.46 14.77 3.95
CA HIS A 168 -19.78 15.16 3.46
C HIS A 168 -20.74 13.99 3.25
N LEU A 169 -20.23 12.75 3.16
CA LEU A 169 -21.05 11.56 3.00
C LEU A 169 -21.75 11.21 4.32
N GLY A 170 -23.08 11.11 4.32
CA GLY A 170 -23.87 10.62 5.46
C GLY A 170 -24.33 9.16 5.30
N PRO A 171 -24.92 8.53 6.33
CA PRO A 171 -25.47 7.17 6.20
C PRO A 171 -26.49 7.03 5.06
N ASP A 172 -27.24 8.09 4.75
CA ASP A 172 -28.19 8.11 3.62
C ASP A 172 -27.51 8.14 2.25
N SER A 173 -26.25 8.58 2.16
CA SER A 173 -25.47 8.58 0.89
C SER A 173 -25.06 7.19 0.41
N LEU A 174 -25.31 6.16 1.22
CA LEU A 174 -25.07 4.76 0.84
C LEU A 174 -26.21 4.19 -0.01
N ALA A 175 -27.42 4.76 0.12
CA ALA A 175 -28.58 4.34 -0.63
C ALA A 175 -28.37 4.64 -2.12
N GLY A 176 -28.72 3.69 -2.99
CA GLY A 176 -28.61 3.85 -4.44
C GLY A 176 -27.20 3.68 -5.02
N ARG A 177 -26.21 3.26 -4.21
CA ARG A 177 -24.91 2.86 -4.74
C ARG A 177 -25.04 1.71 -5.72
N LEU A 178 -24.22 1.77 -6.77
CA LEU A 178 -24.23 0.77 -7.82
C LEU A 178 -23.57 -0.52 -7.32
N PRO A 179 -23.99 -1.70 -7.82
CA PRO A 179 -23.41 -2.99 -7.46
C PRO A 179 -22.02 -3.18 -8.11
N ILE A 180 -21.10 -2.26 -7.82
CA ILE A 180 -19.72 -2.25 -8.28
C ILE A 180 -18.84 -2.71 -7.12
N VAL A 181 -17.98 -3.67 -7.43
CA VAL A 181 -16.80 -4.04 -6.63
C VAL A 181 -15.63 -3.23 -7.17
N LEU A 182 -15.01 -2.41 -6.33
CA LEU A 182 -13.93 -1.51 -6.70
C LEU A 182 -12.62 -1.98 -6.09
N SER A 183 -11.60 -2.16 -6.93
CA SER A 183 -10.24 -2.43 -6.51
C SER A 183 -9.35 -1.25 -6.86
N VAL A 184 -8.74 -0.64 -5.85
CA VAL A 184 -7.86 0.54 -5.99
C VAL A 184 -6.43 0.12 -5.66
N ALA A 185 -5.64 -0.22 -6.67
CA ALA A 185 -4.26 -0.64 -6.50
C ALA A 185 -3.45 -0.49 -7.78
N GLN A 186 -2.16 -0.22 -7.67
CA GLN A 186 -1.26 -0.25 -8.83
C GLN A 186 -1.13 -1.66 -9.39
N PHE A 187 -1.00 -1.80 -10.70
CA PHE A 187 -0.94 -3.10 -11.38
C PHE A 187 0.40 -3.82 -11.17
N ARG A 188 0.56 -4.39 -9.97
CA ARG A 188 1.79 -5.01 -9.47
C ARG A 188 1.57 -6.47 -9.04
N PRO A 189 2.61 -7.32 -9.06
CA PRO A 189 2.50 -8.71 -8.61
C PRO A 189 1.99 -8.85 -7.17
N GLU A 190 2.51 -8.04 -6.26
CA GLU A 190 2.18 -8.08 -4.83
C GLU A 190 0.72 -7.72 -4.54
N LYS A 191 0.01 -7.08 -5.47
CA LYS A 191 -1.38 -6.69 -5.30
C LYS A 191 -2.38 -7.80 -5.66
N ASP A 192 -1.90 -8.91 -6.20
CA ASP A 192 -2.68 -10.11 -6.54
C ASP A 192 -4.06 -9.83 -7.17
N HIS A 193 -4.08 -9.08 -8.27
CA HIS A 193 -5.27 -8.88 -9.09
C HIS A 193 -5.84 -10.18 -9.69
N PRO A 194 -5.04 -11.21 -10.03
CA PRO A 194 -5.58 -12.50 -10.47
C PRO A 194 -6.51 -13.15 -9.44
N LEU A 195 -6.16 -13.10 -8.15
CA LEU A 195 -7.04 -13.55 -7.06
C LEU A 195 -8.38 -12.81 -7.09
N GLN A 196 -8.38 -11.49 -7.33
CA GLN A 196 -9.62 -10.71 -7.40
C GLN A 196 -10.52 -11.13 -8.56
N LEU A 197 -9.95 -11.38 -9.74
CA LEU A 197 -10.70 -11.84 -10.92
C LEU A 197 -11.32 -13.23 -10.68
N ARG A 198 -10.54 -14.17 -10.16
CA ARG A 198 -11.02 -15.55 -9.88
C ARG A 198 -12.07 -15.56 -8.78
N ALA A 199 -11.87 -14.82 -7.70
CA ALA A 199 -12.86 -14.68 -6.63
C ALA A 199 -14.15 -14.03 -7.14
N PHE A 200 -14.07 -13.02 -8.01
CA PHE A 200 -15.24 -12.39 -8.61
C PHE A 200 -16.00 -13.35 -9.54
N ALA A 201 -15.29 -14.12 -10.38
CA ALA A 201 -15.91 -15.17 -11.20
C ALA A 201 -16.64 -16.20 -10.34
N LYS A 202 -16.03 -16.66 -9.25
CA LYS A 202 -16.66 -17.59 -8.30
C LYS A 202 -17.86 -16.96 -7.58
N PHE A 203 -17.78 -15.70 -7.19
CA PHE A 203 -18.90 -14.95 -6.62
C PHE A 203 -20.11 -14.92 -7.57
N LEU A 204 -19.91 -14.69 -8.87
CA LEU A 204 -21.00 -14.67 -9.85
C LEU A 204 -21.72 -16.02 -9.97
N GLN A 205 -21.05 -17.13 -9.67
CA GLN A 205 -21.65 -18.47 -9.63
C GLN A 205 -22.42 -18.75 -8.33
N LEU A 206 -21.99 -18.15 -7.22
CA LEU A 206 -22.56 -18.39 -5.88
C LEU A 206 -23.71 -17.43 -5.55
N ALA A 207 -23.67 -16.22 -6.08
CA ALA A 207 -24.62 -15.17 -5.73
C ALA A 207 -26.01 -15.41 -6.33
N PRO A 208 -27.08 -14.89 -5.70
CA PRO A 208 -28.41 -14.84 -6.32
C PRO A 208 -28.36 -14.18 -7.70
N LYS A 209 -29.12 -14.71 -8.65
CA LYS A 209 -29.06 -14.29 -10.05
C LYS A 209 -29.31 -12.78 -10.21
N GLU A 210 -30.21 -12.20 -9.41
CA GLU A 210 -30.55 -10.78 -9.43
C GLU A 210 -29.38 -9.88 -9.03
N VAL A 211 -28.48 -10.39 -8.19
CA VAL A 211 -27.26 -9.72 -7.76
C VAL A 211 -26.15 -9.94 -8.80
N ALA A 212 -25.92 -11.19 -9.19
CA ALA A 212 -24.90 -11.57 -10.17
C ALA A 212 -25.11 -10.83 -11.50
N ASP A 213 -26.36 -10.74 -11.98
CA ASP A 213 -26.71 -10.09 -13.25
C ASP A 213 -26.44 -8.59 -13.26
N LYS A 214 -26.26 -7.94 -12.11
CA LYS A 214 -25.98 -6.50 -12.01
C LYS A 214 -24.57 -6.20 -11.55
N ALA A 215 -23.89 -7.15 -10.92
CA ALA A 215 -22.57 -6.94 -10.37
C ALA A 215 -21.52 -6.67 -11.47
N SER A 216 -20.56 -5.80 -11.16
CA SER A 216 -19.39 -5.53 -12.00
C SER A 216 -18.15 -5.29 -11.13
N LEU A 217 -16.97 -5.59 -11.69
CA LEU A 217 -15.68 -5.38 -11.06
C LEU A 217 -14.92 -4.27 -11.80
N VAL A 218 -14.47 -3.26 -11.06
CA VAL A 218 -13.65 -2.16 -11.60
C VAL A 218 -12.29 -2.20 -10.93
N LEU A 219 -11.25 -2.39 -11.74
CA LEU A 219 -9.85 -2.42 -11.32
C LEU A 219 -9.22 -1.09 -11.74
N ILE A 220 -8.97 -0.20 -10.79
CA ILE A 220 -8.39 1.13 -11.03
C ILE A 220 -6.98 1.20 -10.44
N GLY A 221 -6.01 1.59 -11.28
CA GLY A 221 -4.61 1.42 -10.92
C GLY A 221 -3.61 2.12 -11.82
N GLY A 222 -2.47 2.48 -11.25
CA GLY A 222 -1.34 3.00 -12.01
C GLY A 222 -0.51 1.91 -12.69
N CYS A 223 -0.01 2.19 -13.89
CA CYS A 223 1.07 1.45 -14.57
C CYS A 223 2.31 2.34 -14.67
N ARG A 224 3.46 1.85 -14.19
CA ARG A 224 4.70 2.63 -14.15
C ARG A 224 5.60 2.42 -15.36
N ASN A 225 5.49 1.25 -15.99
CA ASN A 225 6.36 0.78 -17.05
C ASN A 225 5.65 -0.27 -17.92
N ASP A 226 6.33 -0.73 -18.96
CA ASP A 226 5.79 -1.72 -19.90
C ASP A 226 5.48 -3.08 -19.24
N GLU A 227 6.17 -3.42 -18.14
CA GLU A 227 5.90 -4.65 -17.39
C GLU A 227 4.54 -4.60 -16.66
N ASP A 228 4.21 -3.44 -16.08
CA ASP A 228 2.90 -3.20 -15.48
C ASP A 228 1.82 -3.19 -16.57
N SER A 229 2.07 -2.55 -17.72
CA SER A 229 1.13 -2.57 -18.87
C SER A 229 0.87 -3.99 -19.37
N ALA A 230 1.92 -4.78 -19.60
CA ALA A 230 1.79 -6.18 -20.02
C ALA A 230 1.08 -7.04 -18.95
N ARG A 231 1.13 -6.64 -17.67
CA ARG A 231 0.35 -7.29 -16.61
C ARG A 231 -1.14 -7.01 -16.75
N VAL A 232 -1.53 -5.79 -17.10
CA VAL A 232 -2.93 -5.48 -17.41
C VAL A 232 -3.43 -6.32 -18.57
N ASP A 233 -2.62 -6.48 -19.62
CA ASP A 233 -3.02 -7.31 -20.77
C ASP A 233 -3.24 -8.78 -20.37
N ARG A 234 -2.35 -9.35 -19.55
CA ARG A 234 -2.56 -10.70 -18.99
C ARG A 234 -3.82 -10.79 -18.12
N LEU A 235 -4.17 -9.74 -17.39
CA LEU A 235 -5.39 -9.71 -16.58
C LEU A 235 -6.66 -9.64 -17.45
N ARG A 236 -6.59 -8.98 -18.62
CA ARG A 236 -7.68 -9.00 -19.61
C ARG A 236 -7.88 -10.39 -20.18
N CYS A 237 -6.80 -11.06 -20.60
CA CYS A 237 -6.87 -12.46 -21.04
C CYS A 237 -7.45 -13.38 -19.95
N LEU A 238 -7.04 -13.20 -18.69
CA LEU A 238 -7.61 -13.97 -17.58
C LEU A 238 -9.12 -13.69 -17.38
N ALA A 239 -9.58 -12.45 -17.60
CA ALA A 239 -11.01 -12.15 -17.53
C ALA A 239 -11.81 -12.85 -18.64
N GLU A 240 -11.25 -12.94 -19.85
CA GLU A 240 -11.82 -13.70 -20.98
C GLU A 240 -11.83 -15.20 -20.71
N GLU A 241 -10.72 -15.76 -20.19
CA GLU A 241 -10.60 -17.17 -19.79
C GLU A 241 -11.63 -17.57 -18.74
N LEU A 242 -11.97 -16.63 -17.84
CA LEU A 242 -12.99 -16.80 -16.81
C LEU A 242 -14.42 -16.48 -17.29
N SER A 243 -14.58 -16.01 -18.53
CA SER A 243 -15.86 -15.59 -19.12
C SER A 243 -16.58 -14.50 -18.32
N ILE A 244 -15.82 -13.51 -17.84
CA ILE A 244 -16.31 -12.37 -17.06
C ILE A 244 -15.89 -11.01 -17.65
N GLU A 245 -15.32 -10.99 -18.85
CA GLU A 245 -14.80 -9.79 -19.52
C GLU A 245 -15.84 -8.66 -19.63
N ASP A 246 -17.11 -9.00 -19.91
CA ASP A 246 -18.22 -8.05 -19.99
C ASP A 246 -18.58 -7.42 -18.63
N ARG A 247 -18.08 -8.01 -17.53
CA ARG A 247 -18.33 -7.58 -16.15
C ARG A 247 -17.13 -6.90 -15.51
N VAL A 248 -15.99 -6.84 -16.21
CA VAL A 248 -14.72 -6.33 -15.66
C VAL A 248 -14.27 -5.10 -16.43
N ARG A 249 -13.94 -4.03 -15.71
CA ARG A 249 -13.40 -2.79 -16.29
C ARG A 249 -12.03 -2.46 -15.71
N PHE A 250 -11.06 -2.24 -16.60
CA PHE A 250 -9.70 -1.82 -16.25
C PHE A 250 -9.53 -0.32 -16.48
N GLN A 251 -9.30 0.43 -15.41
CA GLN A 251 -9.06 1.88 -15.43
C GLN A 251 -7.59 2.16 -15.13
N VAL A 252 -6.79 2.26 -16.19
CA VAL A 252 -5.32 2.40 -16.09
C VAL A 252 -4.93 3.88 -16.07
N ASN A 253 -4.16 4.28 -15.07
CA ASN A 253 -3.67 5.66 -14.90
C ASN A 253 -4.78 6.73 -14.89
N ALA A 254 -5.95 6.37 -14.35
CA ALA A 254 -7.06 7.29 -14.18
C ALA A 254 -6.67 8.49 -13.31
N PRO A 255 -7.12 9.72 -13.63
CA PRO A 255 -6.92 10.89 -12.78
C PRO A 255 -7.69 10.75 -11.46
N HIS A 256 -7.26 11.50 -10.44
CA HIS A 256 -7.88 11.46 -9.12
C HIS A 256 -9.40 11.73 -9.15
N SER A 257 -9.86 12.66 -10.00
CA SER A 257 -11.28 12.98 -10.17
C SER A 257 -12.12 11.79 -10.63
N GLU A 258 -11.55 10.94 -11.50
CA GLU A 258 -12.22 9.72 -11.95
C GLU A 258 -12.23 8.66 -10.83
N LEU A 259 -11.12 8.49 -10.11
CA LEU A 259 -11.06 7.62 -8.93
C LEU A 259 -12.14 8.00 -7.90
N ARG A 260 -12.28 9.30 -7.60
CA ARG A 260 -13.31 9.82 -6.71
C ARG A 260 -14.72 9.45 -7.18
N THR A 261 -14.99 9.57 -8.48
CA THR A 261 -16.28 9.18 -9.06
C THR A 261 -16.59 7.70 -8.83
N TRP A 262 -15.59 6.82 -8.93
CA TRP A 262 -15.76 5.40 -8.64
C TRP A 262 -15.97 5.13 -7.15
N LEU A 263 -15.22 5.80 -6.27
CA LEU A 263 -15.38 5.71 -4.81
C LEU A 263 -16.77 6.16 -4.33
N GLU A 264 -17.36 7.18 -4.95
CA GLU A 264 -18.71 7.64 -4.58
C GLU A 264 -19.81 6.69 -5.10
N LYS A 265 -19.57 5.98 -6.21
CA LYS A 265 -20.57 5.11 -6.86
C LYS A 265 -20.56 3.67 -6.37
N ALA A 266 -19.38 3.14 -6.06
CA ALA A 266 -19.20 1.72 -5.76
C ALA A 266 -19.74 1.33 -4.40
N ARG A 267 -20.14 0.06 -4.26
CA ARG A 267 -20.70 -0.49 -3.03
C ARG A 267 -19.66 -1.22 -2.19
N ILE A 268 -18.74 -1.94 -2.85
CA ILE A 268 -17.76 -2.81 -2.19
C ILE A 268 -16.34 -2.38 -2.60
N GLY A 269 -15.44 -2.34 -1.64
CA GLY A 269 -14.00 -2.11 -1.86
C GLY A 269 -13.24 -3.42 -1.70
N LEU A 270 -12.35 -3.75 -2.64
CA LEU A 270 -11.64 -5.01 -2.68
C LEU A 270 -10.12 -4.79 -2.61
N HIS A 271 -9.46 -5.48 -1.69
CA HIS A 271 -8.00 -5.47 -1.54
C HIS A 271 -7.49 -6.88 -1.28
N SER A 272 -6.47 -7.31 -2.04
CA SER A 272 -5.93 -8.68 -2.01
C SER A 272 -4.42 -8.75 -1.78
N MET A 273 -3.76 -7.65 -1.43
CA MET A 273 -2.33 -7.73 -1.10
C MET A 273 -2.14 -8.43 0.24
N ARG A 274 -1.56 -9.63 0.17
CA ARG A 274 -1.02 -10.33 1.33
C ARG A 274 0.13 -9.53 1.96
N ASP A 275 0.18 -9.55 3.28
CA ASP A 275 1.20 -8.89 4.10
C ASP A 275 1.37 -7.39 3.77
N GLU A 276 0.26 -6.74 3.40
CA GLU A 276 0.21 -5.29 3.20
C GLU A 276 0.61 -4.58 4.49
N HIS A 277 1.55 -3.63 4.40
CA HIS A 277 2.12 -2.99 5.57
C HIS A 277 1.04 -2.26 6.39
N PHE A 278 0.28 -1.37 5.74
CA PHE A 278 -0.85 -0.68 6.37
C PHE A 278 -2.11 -0.83 5.50
N GLY A 279 -2.11 -0.25 4.30
CA GLY A 279 -3.24 -0.28 3.37
C GLY A 279 -4.05 1.02 3.36
N ILE A 280 -3.41 2.14 3.00
CA ILE A 280 -4.07 3.47 2.93
C ILE A 280 -5.31 3.43 2.04
N GLY A 281 -5.23 2.79 0.87
CA GLY A 281 -6.37 2.67 -0.05
C GLY A 281 -7.58 1.93 0.54
N ILE A 282 -7.38 1.06 1.55
CA ILE A 282 -8.50 0.44 2.27
C ILE A 282 -9.22 1.49 3.10
N VAL A 283 -8.47 2.32 3.83
CA VAL A 283 -9.04 3.41 4.65
C VAL A 283 -9.71 4.46 3.75
N ASP A 284 -9.16 4.75 2.56
CA ASP A 284 -9.81 5.64 1.59
C ASP A 284 -11.16 5.08 1.12
N MET A 285 -11.22 3.79 0.78
CA MET A 285 -12.47 3.12 0.41
C MET A 285 -13.48 3.11 1.57
N MET A 286 -13.01 2.86 2.80
CA MET A 286 -13.84 2.94 4.01
C MET A 286 -14.38 4.35 4.25
N ALA A 287 -13.54 5.38 4.09
CA ALA A 287 -13.93 6.78 4.23
C ALA A 287 -14.98 7.16 3.19
N ALA A 288 -14.83 6.66 1.95
CA ALA A 288 -15.81 6.81 0.88
C ALA A 288 -17.09 5.98 1.08
N GLY A 289 -17.21 5.20 2.16
CA GLY A 289 -18.42 4.46 2.51
C GLY A 289 -18.57 3.08 1.87
N LEU A 290 -17.50 2.55 1.27
CA LEU A 290 -17.51 1.19 0.70
C LEU A 290 -17.44 0.16 1.82
N THR A 291 -18.18 -0.93 1.67
CA THR A 291 -17.95 -2.13 2.49
C THR A 291 -16.67 -2.80 2.00
N VAL A 292 -15.63 -2.80 2.82
CA VAL A 292 -14.31 -3.32 2.40
C VAL A 292 -14.16 -4.81 2.67
N ILE A 293 -13.55 -5.50 1.72
CA ILE A 293 -13.06 -6.87 1.82
C ILE A 293 -11.55 -6.81 1.60
N ALA A 294 -10.77 -7.11 2.64
CA ALA A 294 -9.32 -6.99 2.64
C ALA A 294 -8.62 -8.32 2.96
N HIS A 295 -7.33 -8.41 2.65
CA HIS A 295 -6.57 -9.63 2.94
C HIS A 295 -6.46 -9.87 4.45
N ASN A 296 -6.59 -11.13 4.90
CA ASN A 296 -6.53 -11.57 6.30
C ASN A 296 -5.08 -11.64 6.85
N SER A 297 -4.27 -10.60 6.60
CA SER A 297 -2.89 -10.48 7.08
C SER A 297 -2.48 -9.00 7.18
N GLY A 298 -1.29 -8.73 7.72
CA GLY A 298 -0.70 -7.40 7.67
C GLY A 298 -1.46 -6.33 8.47
N GLY A 299 -1.22 -5.07 8.11
CA GLY A 299 -1.96 -3.91 8.60
C GLY A 299 -3.48 -3.98 8.36
N PRO A 300 -3.99 -4.51 7.23
CA PRO A 300 -5.43 -4.67 7.02
C PRO A 300 -6.12 -5.44 8.16
N LYS A 301 -5.54 -6.57 8.57
CA LYS A 301 -6.06 -7.38 9.69
C LYS A 301 -5.80 -6.75 11.05
N MET A 302 -4.58 -6.25 11.27
CA MET A 302 -4.13 -5.85 12.59
C MET A 302 -4.64 -4.48 13.03
N ASP A 303 -4.83 -3.55 12.10
CA ASP A 303 -5.08 -2.15 12.40
C ASP A 303 -6.42 -1.63 11.85
N ILE A 304 -6.81 -2.10 10.65
CA ILE A 304 -7.93 -1.54 9.88
C ILE A 304 -9.24 -2.31 10.12
N VAL A 305 -9.31 -3.61 9.79
CA VAL A 305 -10.52 -4.44 9.92
C VAL A 305 -10.43 -5.28 11.19
N THR A 306 -10.43 -4.60 12.34
CA THR A 306 -10.22 -5.24 13.66
C THR A 306 -11.51 -5.76 14.30
N ASP A 307 -12.67 -5.45 13.72
CA ASP A 307 -13.99 -5.87 14.17
C ASP A 307 -14.84 -6.26 12.94
N PRO A 308 -15.67 -7.32 13.01
CA PRO A 308 -16.52 -7.75 11.91
C PRO A 308 -17.48 -6.68 11.35
N GLN A 309 -17.77 -5.62 12.11
CA GLN A 309 -18.59 -4.48 11.65
C GLN A 309 -17.81 -3.56 10.70
N LEU A 310 -16.48 -3.59 10.70
CA LEU A 310 -15.63 -2.68 9.94
C LEU A 310 -15.39 -3.15 8.50
N GLY A 311 -15.60 -4.43 8.21
CA GLY A 311 -15.38 -5.02 6.90
C GLY A 311 -15.25 -6.54 6.99
N PHE A 312 -14.78 -7.15 5.91
CA PHE A 312 -14.52 -8.58 5.80
C PHE A 312 -13.03 -8.85 5.57
N LEU A 313 -12.56 -9.97 6.08
CA LEU A 313 -11.19 -10.46 5.89
C LEU A 313 -11.23 -11.79 5.15
N ALA A 314 -10.41 -11.94 4.12
CA ALA A 314 -10.29 -13.15 3.31
C ALA A 314 -8.83 -13.41 2.92
N ALA A 315 -8.47 -14.66 2.63
CA ALA A 315 -7.13 -15.06 2.19
C ALA A 315 -7.17 -15.96 0.94
N THR A 316 -8.29 -16.62 0.67
CA THR A 316 -8.46 -17.55 -0.45
C THR A 316 -9.55 -17.10 -1.41
N GLU A 317 -9.53 -17.61 -2.65
CA GLU A 317 -10.56 -17.33 -3.66
C GLU A 317 -11.98 -17.57 -3.12
N ASP A 318 -12.15 -18.64 -2.35
CA ASP A 318 -13.41 -19.07 -1.76
C ASP A 318 -13.88 -18.11 -0.67
N GLU A 319 -12.96 -17.71 0.21
CA GLU A 319 -13.25 -16.74 1.26
C GLU A 319 -13.60 -15.36 0.66
N TYR A 320 -12.90 -14.92 -0.38
CA TYR A 320 -13.22 -13.67 -1.07
C TYR A 320 -14.59 -13.74 -1.78
N ALA A 321 -14.87 -14.86 -2.45
CA ALA A 321 -16.16 -15.05 -3.11
C ALA A 321 -17.32 -15.06 -2.11
N GLN A 322 -17.16 -15.75 -0.97
CA GLN A 322 -18.16 -15.75 0.09
C GLN A 322 -18.32 -14.37 0.73
N ALA A 323 -17.22 -13.66 1.01
CA ALA A 323 -17.28 -12.29 1.55
C ALA A 323 -17.99 -11.32 0.59
N LEU A 324 -17.86 -11.51 -0.73
CA LEU A 324 -18.61 -10.74 -1.72
C LEU A 324 -20.12 -11.04 -1.64
N VAL A 325 -20.52 -12.31 -1.54
CA VAL A 325 -21.92 -12.70 -1.33
C VAL A 325 -22.46 -12.02 -0.07
N ASP A 326 -21.78 -12.16 1.06
CA ASP A 326 -22.20 -11.61 2.34
C ASP A 326 -22.31 -10.08 2.31
N ALA A 327 -21.34 -9.40 1.67
CA ALA A 327 -21.33 -7.95 1.53
C ALA A 327 -22.48 -7.42 0.66
N PHE A 328 -22.85 -8.13 -0.42
CA PHE A 328 -24.01 -7.77 -1.24
C PHE A 328 -25.35 -8.08 -0.56
N SER A 329 -25.39 -9.05 0.34
CA SER A 329 -26.57 -9.41 1.13
C SER A 329 -26.89 -8.45 2.27
N LEU A 330 -26.01 -7.49 2.59
CA LEU A 330 -26.26 -6.50 3.63
C LEU A 330 -27.45 -5.59 3.27
N ASP A 331 -28.39 -5.45 4.22
CA ASP A 331 -29.50 -4.50 4.11
C ASP A 331 -29.07 -3.06 4.43
N ASP A 332 -29.92 -2.08 4.10
CA ASP A 332 -29.63 -0.65 4.31
C ASP A 332 -29.39 -0.31 5.79
N LYS A 333 -30.05 -1.00 6.73
CA LYS A 333 -29.89 -0.75 8.17
C LYS A 333 -28.51 -1.25 8.63
N GLN A 334 -28.08 -2.42 8.17
CA GLN A 334 -26.77 -2.97 8.42
C GLN A 334 -25.67 -2.09 7.79
N LEU A 335 -25.86 -1.62 6.55
CA LEU A 335 -24.92 -0.71 5.88
C LEU A 335 -24.74 0.60 6.66
N ARG A 336 -25.85 1.24 7.07
CA ARG A 336 -25.81 2.47 7.88
C ARG A 336 -25.05 2.26 9.19
N ARG A 337 -25.40 1.21 9.94
CA ARG A 337 -24.73 0.89 11.21
C ARG A 337 -23.23 0.64 11.03
N ARG A 338 -22.86 -0.15 10.02
CA ARG A 338 -21.45 -0.45 9.71
C ARG A 338 -20.70 0.82 9.32
N PHE A 339 -21.29 1.67 8.48
CA PHE A 339 -20.69 2.94 8.06
C PHE A 339 -20.42 3.87 9.25
N GLU A 340 -21.33 3.99 10.19
CA GLU A 340 -21.10 4.78 11.41
C GLU A 340 -19.97 4.21 12.28
N ALA A 341 -19.90 2.89 12.42
CA ALA A 341 -18.81 2.23 13.14
C ALA A 341 -17.46 2.47 12.44
N VAL A 342 -17.44 2.33 11.12
CA VAL A 342 -16.27 2.61 10.26
C VAL A 342 -15.82 4.06 10.43
N ARG A 343 -16.73 5.04 10.32
CA ARG A 343 -16.39 6.47 10.49
C ARG A 343 -15.70 6.73 11.82
N ARG A 344 -16.26 6.22 12.93
CA ARG A 344 -15.63 6.39 14.26
C ARG A 344 -14.25 5.75 14.32
N HIS A 345 -14.08 4.58 13.72
CA HIS A 345 -12.82 3.84 13.75
C HIS A 345 -11.71 4.51 12.95
N ILE A 346 -12.01 5.01 11.75
CA ILE A 346 -10.98 5.59 10.85
C ILE A 346 -10.49 6.97 11.28
N GLU A 347 -11.18 7.65 12.22
CA GLU A 347 -10.73 8.94 12.77
C GLU A 347 -9.34 8.85 13.40
N LYS A 348 -8.95 7.67 13.92
CA LYS A 348 -7.59 7.44 14.44
C LYS A 348 -6.52 7.45 13.34
N PHE A 349 -6.89 7.40 12.07
CA PHE A 349 -5.98 7.48 10.93
C PHE A 349 -5.98 8.87 10.26
N ALA A 350 -6.85 9.78 10.72
CA ALA A 350 -6.95 11.11 10.15
C ALA A 350 -5.64 11.89 10.33
N GLU A 351 -5.15 12.47 9.23
CA GLU A 351 -3.89 13.21 9.21
C GLU A 351 -3.83 14.29 10.30
N GLU A 352 -4.82 15.18 10.33
CA GLU A 352 -4.83 16.34 11.24
C GLU A 352 -4.99 15.96 12.72
N LYS A 353 -5.66 14.85 13.00
CA LYS A 353 -5.96 14.43 14.38
C LYS A 353 -4.87 13.56 14.98
N ASN A 354 -4.17 12.77 14.18
CA ASN A 354 -3.21 11.80 14.69
C ASN A 354 -1.83 11.90 14.05
N PHE A 355 -1.72 11.88 12.71
CA PHE A 355 -0.41 11.89 12.06
C PHE A 355 0.38 13.16 12.36
N MET A 356 -0.21 14.34 12.14
CA MET A 356 0.50 15.62 12.33
C MET A 356 0.87 15.88 13.80
N PRO A 357 -0.05 15.76 14.78
CA PRO A 357 0.30 15.91 16.19
C PRO A 357 1.33 14.87 16.65
N GLY A 358 1.15 13.60 16.27
CA GLY A 358 2.06 12.52 16.62
C GLY A 358 3.46 12.70 16.02
N PHE A 359 3.54 13.10 14.75
CA PHE A 359 4.80 13.40 14.08
C PHE A 359 5.54 14.55 14.77
N CYS A 360 4.85 15.64 15.08
CA CYS A 360 5.43 16.78 15.80
C CYS A 360 5.90 16.36 17.20
N GLN A 361 5.09 15.61 17.94
CA GLN A 361 5.44 15.13 19.28
C GLN A 361 6.70 14.25 19.26
N LEU A 362 6.79 13.32 18.30
CA LEU A 362 7.91 12.39 18.18
C LEU A 362 9.19 13.08 17.70
N THR A 363 9.08 14.08 16.81
CA THR A 363 10.25 14.77 16.24
C THR A 363 10.72 15.96 17.05
N LYS A 364 9.87 16.57 17.89
CA LYS A 364 10.22 17.74 18.73
C LYS A 364 11.53 17.58 19.51
N PRO A 365 11.78 16.46 20.23
CA PRO A 365 13.04 16.29 20.96
C PRO A 365 14.29 16.33 20.07
N LEU A 366 14.18 15.93 18.79
CA LEU A 366 15.30 15.95 17.84
C LEU A 366 15.61 17.36 17.33
N ILE A 367 14.58 18.20 17.24
CA ILE A 367 14.70 19.59 16.79
C ILE A 367 15.22 20.45 17.95
N ASP A 368 14.64 20.30 19.14
CA ASP A 368 15.04 21.04 20.34
C ASP A 368 16.49 20.73 20.74
N TYR A 369 16.95 19.48 20.53
CA TYR A 369 18.35 19.08 20.76
C TYR A 369 19.35 19.79 19.83
N ARG A 370 18.93 20.22 18.62
CA ARG A 370 19.77 21.00 17.69
C ARG A 370 19.71 22.51 17.92
N GLY A 371 18.69 23.00 18.64
CA GLY A 371 18.57 24.41 19.02
C GLY A 371 19.41 24.80 20.24
N GLY A 372 19.97 23.82 20.95
CA GLY A 372 20.89 24.00 22.07
C GLY A 372 22.31 23.58 21.70
N GLU A 373 22.94 24.26 20.74
CA GLU A 373 24.40 24.25 20.64
C GLU A 373 24.96 25.40 21.50
N HIS A 374 25.75 24.98 22.51
CA HIS A 374 26.75 25.77 23.22
C HIS A 374 27.98 26.01 22.35
#